data_AF-A0A2R6C7W8-F1
#
_entry.id   AF-A0A2R6C7W8-F1
#
_cell.length_a   1.000
_cell.length_b   1.000
_cell.length_c   1.000
_cell.angle_alpha   90.00
_cell.angle_beta   90.00
_cell.angle_gamma   90.00
#
_symmetry.space_group_name_H-M   'P 1'
#
loop_
_entity.id
_entity.type
_entity.pdbx_description
1 polymer ?
#
loop_
_entity_poly.entity_id
_entity_poly.type
_entity_poly.pdbx_seq_one_letter_code
_entity_poly.pdbx_strand_id
1 'polypeptide(L)'
;MLYGVTGVLRSYSLEYDCGEQLEPLLLAYRDAVNSVLEELWGNIEWEKRKVKGKRQWRLLPKYKVDLHSKEYKKKLRDSLLEGWPYAAHWVDSAIKTAYSILKSWRKNYLRGDRRRRRPTRGGSSPEPSRHS
;
A
#
# COMPACT_ATOMS: atom_id res chain seq x y z
N MET A 1 16.28 -15.46 -25.99
CA MET A 1 16.54 -14.43 -24.96
C MET A 1 15.22 -14.02 -24.33
N LEU A 2 14.97 -14.42 -23.08
CA LEU A 2 13.82 -13.92 -22.31
C LEU A 2 14.32 -13.62 -20.88
N TYR A 3 14.52 -12.34 -20.57
CA TYR A 3 14.82 -11.89 -19.21
C TYR A 3 13.50 -11.71 -18.47
N GLY A 4 13.10 -12.73 -17.73
CA GLY A 4 12.09 -12.60 -16.67
C GLY A 4 12.73 -11.87 -15.49
N VAL A 5 12.38 -10.61 -15.27
CA VAL A 5 12.77 -9.88 -14.06
C VAL A 5 11.84 -10.33 -12.94
N THR A 6 12.16 -11.46 -12.31
CA THR A 6 11.66 -11.79 -10.98
C THR A 6 12.28 -10.78 -10.03
N GLY A 7 11.48 -9.83 -9.55
CA GLY A 7 11.91 -8.92 -8.49
C GLY A 7 12.11 -9.69 -7.20
N VAL A 8 13.29 -10.30 -7.04
CA VAL A 8 13.75 -10.90 -5.79
C VAL A 8 13.89 -9.74 -4.80
N LEU A 9 12.94 -9.66 -3.87
CA LEU A 9 13.13 -8.90 -2.65
C LEU A 9 14.35 -9.52 -1.95
N ARG A 10 15.42 -8.73 -1.80
CA ARG A 10 16.61 -9.12 -1.04
C ARG A 10 16.22 -9.15 0.44
N SER A 11 15.56 -10.22 0.87
CA SER A 11 15.48 -10.57 2.29
C SER A 11 16.90 -10.91 2.72
N TYR A 12 17.44 -10.16 3.67
CA TYR A 12 18.68 -10.53 4.33
C TYR A 12 18.53 -11.98 4.80
N SER A 13 19.45 -12.86 4.41
CA SER A 13 19.52 -14.24 4.86
C SER A 13 19.72 -14.24 6.37
N LEU A 14 18.63 -14.17 7.12
CA LEU A 14 18.57 -14.51 8.53
C LEU A 14 18.25 -16.00 8.53
N GLU A 15 19.31 -16.81 8.68
CA GLU A 15 19.16 -18.24 8.94
C GLU A 15 18.47 -18.39 10.31
N TYR A 16 17.17 -18.60 10.26
CA TYR A 16 16.38 -19.03 11.39
C TYR A 16 15.59 -20.25 10.93
N ASP A 17 15.77 -21.38 11.60
CA ASP A 17 14.97 -22.61 11.47
C ASP A 17 13.50 -22.44 11.93
N CYS A 18 12.98 -21.21 11.86
CA CYS A 18 11.80 -20.72 12.58
C CYS A 18 10.75 -20.10 11.64
N GLY A 19 10.79 -20.46 10.35
CA GLY A 19 9.91 -19.92 9.32
C GLY A 19 8.43 -20.12 9.64
N GLU A 20 8.04 -21.30 10.14
CA GLU A 20 6.64 -21.61 10.46
C GLU A 20 6.10 -20.85 11.68
N GLN A 21 6.96 -20.49 12.65
CA GLN A 21 6.52 -19.75 13.84
C GLN A 21 6.33 -18.25 13.55
N LEU A 22 7.08 -17.71 12.58
CA LEU A 22 7.02 -16.30 12.21
C LEU A 22 6.02 -16.02 11.08
N GLU A 23 5.68 -17.03 10.28
CA GLU A 23 4.74 -16.92 9.17
C GLU A 23 3.40 -16.27 9.59
N PRO A 24 2.74 -16.68 10.70
CA PRO A 24 1.50 -16.03 11.15
C PRO A 24 1.64 -14.53 11.40
N LEU A 25 2.75 -14.10 12.02
CA LEU A 25 3.04 -12.69 12.24
C LEU A 25 3.25 -11.94 10.93
N LEU A 26 4.01 -12.52 10.00
CA LEU A 26 4.29 -11.90 8.71
C LEU A 26 3.03 -11.76 7.85
N LEU A 27 2.15 -12.75 7.87
CA LEU A 27 0.84 -12.71 7.23
C LEU A 27 -0.04 -11.62 7.85
N ALA A 28 -0.20 -11.62 9.18
CA ALA A 28 -0.97 -10.60 9.87
C ALA A 28 -0.43 -9.19 9.60
N TYR A 29 0.90 -9.03 9.60
CA TYR A 29 1.54 -7.75 9.31
C TYR A 29 1.33 -7.30 7.86
N ARG A 30 1.43 -8.22 6.89
CA ARG A 30 1.10 -7.95 5.49
C ARG A 30 -0.35 -7.50 5.35
N ASP A 31 -1.26 -8.20 6.00
CA ASP A 31 -2.69 -7.94 5.91
C ASP A 31 -3.01 -6.59 6.56
N ALA A 32 -2.43 -6.27 7.72
CA ALA A 32 -2.52 -4.93 8.33
C ALA A 32 -2.03 -3.82 7.40
N VAL A 33 -0.90 -4.02 6.70
CA VAL A 33 -0.40 -3.05 5.71
C VAL A 33 -1.39 -2.89 4.56
N ASN A 34 -1.93 -3.99 4.04
CA ASN A 34 -2.89 -3.95 2.94
C ASN A 34 -4.19 -3.26 3.37
N SER A 35 -4.75 -3.58 4.54
CA SER A 35 -5.95 -2.92 5.08
C SER A 35 -5.77 -1.40 5.19
N VAL A 36 -4.62 -0.94 5.70
CA VAL A 36 -4.32 0.50 5.71
C VAL A 36 -4.25 1.07 4.28
N LEU A 37 -3.63 0.36 3.34
CA LEU A 37 -3.58 0.80 1.95
C LEU A 37 -4.96 0.88 1.31
N GLU A 38 -5.88 -0.05 1.63
CA GLU A 38 -7.25 -0.02 1.13
C GLU A 38 -7.99 1.20 1.65
N GLU A 39 -7.92 1.44 2.96
CA GLU A 39 -8.54 2.58 3.63
C GLU A 39 -8.02 3.92 3.08
N LEU A 40 -6.69 4.08 3.00
CA LEU A 40 -6.10 5.31 2.45
C LEU A 40 -6.44 5.50 0.96
N TRP A 41 -6.54 4.41 0.19
CA TRP A 41 -6.89 4.47 -1.23
C TRP A 41 -8.36 4.83 -1.45
N GLY A 42 -9.27 4.31 -0.62
CA GLY A 42 -10.71 4.65 -0.65
C GLY A 42 -10.99 6.14 -0.39
N ASN A 43 -10.08 6.79 0.33
CA ASN A 43 -10.11 8.22 0.60
C ASN A 43 -9.55 9.10 -0.53
N ILE A 44 -9.17 8.53 -1.68
CA ILE A 44 -8.68 9.26 -2.85
C ILE A 44 -9.82 9.61 -3.81
N GLU A 45 -9.94 10.90 -4.09
CA GLU A 45 -10.73 11.46 -5.19
C GLU A 45 -9.87 11.82 -6.39
N TRP A 46 -10.47 11.78 -7.56
CA TRP A 46 -9.80 12.03 -8.83
C TRP A 46 -10.32 13.33 -9.44
N GLU A 47 -9.53 14.39 -9.33
CA GLU A 47 -9.90 15.71 -9.87
C GLU A 47 -9.27 15.89 -11.25
N LYS A 48 -10.07 16.21 -12.28
CA LYS A 48 -9.56 16.47 -13.62
C LYS A 48 -8.91 17.86 -13.66
N ARG A 49 -7.58 17.89 -13.75
CA ARG A 49 -6.81 19.13 -13.89
C ARG A 49 -6.01 19.16 -15.18
N LYS A 50 -5.91 20.35 -15.76
CA LYS A 50 -4.98 20.61 -16.87
C LYS A 50 -3.56 20.63 -16.32
N VAL A 51 -2.67 19.87 -16.96
CA VAL A 51 -1.25 19.90 -16.58
C VAL A 51 -0.69 21.25 -16.99
N LYS A 52 -0.11 22.00 -16.04
CA LYS A 52 0.49 23.32 -16.31
C LYS A 52 1.53 23.17 -17.43
N GLY A 53 1.38 23.97 -18.49
CA GLY A 53 2.29 23.96 -19.65
C GLY A 53 2.05 22.86 -20.69
N LYS A 54 1.02 22.00 -20.56
CA LYS A 54 0.67 20.99 -21.57
C LYS A 54 -0.83 21.07 -21.96
N ARG A 55 -1.17 20.64 -23.18
CA ARG A 55 -2.58 20.47 -23.63
C ARG A 55 -3.25 19.22 -23.02
N GLN A 56 -2.53 18.43 -22.22
CA GLN A 56 -3.01 17.20 -21.62
C GLN A 56 -3.79 17.45 -20.32
N TRP A 57 -4.93 16.76 -20.17
CA TRP A 57 -5.67 16.67 -18.92
C TRP A 57 -5.23 15.44 -18.13
N ARG A 58 -5.06 15.59 -16.82
CA ARG A 58 -4.74 14.49 -15.90
C ARG A 58 -5.68 14.52 -14.71
N LEU A 59 -6.01 13.33 -14.23
CA LEU A 59 -6.80 13.14 -13.03
C LEU A 59 -5.83 13.09 -11.84
N LEU A 60 -5.80 14.12 -11.01
CA LEU A 60 -4.89 14.19 -9.87
C LEU A 60 -5.56 13.64 -8.61
N PRO A 61 -4.82 12.86 -7.79
CA PRO A 61 -5.34 12.36 -6.53
C PRO A 61 -5.45 13.50 -5.51
N LYS A 62 -6.67 13.70 -5.00
CA LYS A 62 -7.02 14.58 -3.88
C LYS A 62 -7.53 13.70 -2.74
N TYR A 63 -7.24 14.06 -1.49
CA TYR A 63 -7.75 13.32 -0.34
C TYR A 63 -9.07 13.92 0.13
N LYS A 64 -10.06 13.07 0.43
CA LYS A 64 -11.37 13.45 0.99
C LYS A 64 -11.26 13.98 2.42
N VAL A 65 -10.38 13.33 3.17
CA VAL A 65 -10.17 13.55 4.61
C VAL A 65 -8.72 13.98 4.82
N ASP A 66 -8.46 14.69 5.91
CA ASP A 66 -7.10 14.90 6.37
C ASP A 66 -6.51 13.60 6.93
N LEU A 67 -5.88 12.83 6.04
CA LEU A 67 -5.16 11.59 6.34
C LEU A 67 -3.99 11.80 7.32
N HIS A 68 -3.56 13.04 7.56
CA HIS A 68 -2.47 13.35 8.47
C HIS A 68 -2.93 13.84 9.84
N SER A 69 -4.23 14.06 10.03
CA SER A 69 -4.80 14.43 11.31
C SER A 69 -4.52 13.37 12.38
N LYS A 70 -4.30 13.84 13.61
CA LYS A 70 -4.05 12.97 14.76
C LYS A 70 -5.24 12.05 15.04
N GLU A 71 -6.45 12.59 14.90
CA GLU A 71 -7.70 11.85 15.12
C GLU A 71 -7.89 10.72 14.12
N TYR A 72 -7.65 10.98 12.83
CA TYR A 72 -7.75 9.94 11.80
C TYR A 72 -6.75 8.81 12.06
N LYS A 73 -5.49 9.14 12.33
CA LYS A 73 -4.46 8.14 12.64
C LYS A 73 -4.79 7.34 13.90
N LYS A 74 -5.35 7.98 14.92
CA LYS A 74 -5.79 7.31 16.14
C LYS A 74 -6.91 6.32 15.85
N LYS A 75 -7.99 6.75 15.17
CA LYS A 75 -9.11 5.88 14.80
C LYS A 75 -8.66 4.68 13.95
N LEU A 76 -7.81 4.93 12.95
CA LEU A 76 -7.23 3.87 12.10
C LEU A 76 -6.37 2.89 12.91
N ARG A 77 -5.58 3.38 13.86
CA ARG A 77 -4.77 2.54 14.73
C ARG A 77 -5.65 1.69 15.67
N ASP A 78 -6.64 2.32 16.30
CA ASP A 78 -7.53 1.66 17.24
C ASP A 78 -8.33 0.56 16.53
N SER A 79 -8.80 0.78 15.30
CA SER A 79 -9.49 -0.24 14.51
C SER A 79 -8.60 -1.40 14.07
N LEU A 80 -7.30 -1.16 13.86
CA LEU A 80 -6.34 -2.23 13.52
C LEU A 80 -5.87 -3.03 14.73
N LEU A 81 -5.97 -2.46 15.93
CA LEU A 81 -5.63 -3.14 17.18
C LEU A 81 -6.76 -4.05 17.66
N GLU A 82 -7.99 -3.81 17.21
CA GLU A 82 -9.13 -4.68 17.50
C GLU A 82 -8.89 -6.07 16.91
N GLY A 83 -8.78 -7.09 17.78
CA GLY A 83 -8.48 -8.45 17.36
C GLY A 83 -7.02 -8.70 16.95
N TRP A 84 -6.11 -7.76 17.19
CA TRP A 84 -4.68 -7.94 16.86
C TRP A 84 -3.95 -8.79 17.91
N PRO A 85 -3.43 -9.98 17.56
CA PRO A 85 -2.89 -10.92 18.53
C PRO A 85 -1.41 -10.69 18.89
N TYR A 86 -0.74 -9.73 18.23
CA TYR A 86 0.69 -9.48 18.39
C TYR A 86 0.98 -8.13 19.07
N ALA A 87 2.26 -7.80 19.28
CA ALA A 87 2.64 -6.52 19.86
C ALA A 87 2.14 -5.32 19.01
N ALA A 88 1.61 -4.30 19.67
CA ALA A 88 1.01 -3.13 19.02
C ALA A 88 1.98 -2.35 18.10
N HIS A 89 3.29 -2.38 18.39
CA HIS A 89 4.28 -1.68 17.57
C HIS A 89 4.38 -2.23 16.13
N TRP A 90 3.93 -3.46 15.89
CA TRP A 90 3.81 -4.01 14.53
C TRP A 90 2.73 -3.29 13.71
N VAL A 91 1.61 -2.95 14.33
CA VAL A 91 0.56 -2.12 13.73
C VAL A 91 1.09 -0.72 13.43
N ASP A 92 1.78 -0.10 14.38
CA ASP A 92 2.38 1.23 14.16
C ASP A 92 3.38 1.22 12.99
N SER A 93 4.14 0.13 12.86
CA SER A 93 5.06 -0.09 11.75
C SER A 93 4.32 -0.33 10.43
N ALA A 94 3.22 -1.08 10.44
CA ALA A 94 2.38 -1.34 9.27
C ALA A 94 1.78 -0.04 8.70
N ILE A 95 1.24 0.79 9.59
CA ILE A 95 0.72 2.12 9.24
C ILE A 95 1.83 2.95 8.58
N LYS A 96 3.01 3.07 9.22
CA LYS A 96 4.15 3.82 8.65
C LYS A 96 4.52 3.31 7.25
N THR A 97 4.56 1.99 7.06
CA THR A 97 4.87 1.39 5.76
C THR A 97 3.83 1.73 4.70
N ALA A 98 2.53 1.59 5.00
CA ALA A 98 1.45 1.89 4.07
C ALA A 98 1.46 3.36 3.61
N TYR A 99 1.65 4.31 4.54
CA TYR A 99 1.79 5.73 4.19
C TYR A 99 2.99 5.99 3.28
N SER A 100 4.14 5.35 3.52
CA SER A 100 5.33 5.48 2.68
C SER A 100 5.09 4.94 1.27
N ILE A 101 4.46 3.76 1.16
CA ILE A 101 4.07 3.16 -0.13
C ILE A 101 3.16 4.11 -0.91
N LEU A 102 2.12 4.64 -0.27
CA LEU A 102 1.18 5.54 -0.92
C LEU A 102 1.84 6.86 -1.35
N LYS A 103 2.70 7.43 -0.51
CA LYS A 103 3.48 8.64 -0.81
C LYS A 103 4.37 8.44 -2.05
N SER A 104 5.08 7.32 -2.10
CA SER A 104 5.92 6.95 -3.26
C SER A 104 5.08 6.75 -4.52
N TRP A 105 3.95 6.05 -4.41
CA TRP A 105 3.02 5.89 -5.52
C TRP A 105 2.52 7.24 -6.05
N ARG A 106 2.08 8.16 -5.18
CA ARG A 106 1.57 9.48 -5.58
C ARG A 106 2.63 10.27 -6.32
N LYS A 107 3.87 10.31 -5.79
CA LYS A 107 5.01 10.97 -6.43
C LYS A 107 5.25 10.44 -7.85
N ASN A 108 5.24 9.13 -8.03
CA ASN A 108 5.46 8.49 -9.33
C ASN A 108 4.28 8.69 -10.29
N TYR A 109 3.05 8.67 -9.79
CA TYR A 109 1.85 8.97 -10.59
C TYR A 109 1.88 10.41 -11.13
N LEU A 110 2.26 11.38 -10.29
CA LEU A 110 2.37 12.78 -10.69
C LEU A 110 3.43 12.99 -11.77
N ARG A 111 4.56 12.25 -11.70
CA ARG A 111 5.58 12.23 -12.75
C ARG A 111 5.12 11.57 -14.06
N GLY A 112 4.12 10.68 -13.99
CA GLY A 112 3.62 9.91 -15.13
C GLY A 112 4.22 8.51 -15.25
N ASP A 113 5.00 8.07 -14.26
CA ASP A 113 5.72 6.79 -14.27
C ASP A 113 4.85 5.61 -13.81
N ARG A 114 3.63 5.86 -13.30
CA ARG A 114 2.69 4.83 -12.84
C ARG A 114 1.27 5.04 -13.34
N ARG A 115 0.59 3.93 -13.63
CA ARG A 115 -0.85 3.89 -13.95
C ARG A 115 -1.70 3.95 -12.68
N ARG A 116 -3.01 4.19 -12.83
CA ARG A 116 -4.01 4.15 -11.75
C ARG A 116 -4.24 2.70 -11.30
N ARG A 117 -3.31 2.15 -10.53
CA ARG A 117 -3.47 0.88 -9.81
C ARG A 117 -3.07 1.11 -8.36
N ARG A 118 -3.88 0.57 -7.44
CA ARG A 118 -3.59 0.60 -6.01
C ARG A 118 -2.26 -0.13 -5.77
N PRO A 119 -1.31 0.45 -5.02
CA PRO A 119 -0.14 -0.30 -4.62
C PRO A 119 -0.56 -1.36 -3.60
N THR A 120 -0.05 -2.58 -3.75
CA THR A 120 -0.28 -3.69 -2.82
C THR A 120 1.07 -4.20 -2.31
N ARG A 121 1.11 -4.66 -1.06
CA ARG A 121 2.28 -5.38 -0.54
C ARG A 121 2.06 -6.87 -0.82
N GLY A 122 2.48 -7.32 -2.01
CA GLY A 122 2.63 -8.72 -2.44
C GLY A 122 1.56 -9.71 -1.99
N GLY A 123 0.57 -9.96 -2.85
CA GLY A 123 -0.44 -11.02 -2.78
C GLY A 123 -1.16 -11.05 -4.13
N SER A 124 -1.37 -12.24 -4.69
CA SER A 124 -1.91 -12.50 -6.04
C SER A 124 -2.93 -11.45 -6.51
N SER A 125 -2.63 -10.80 -7.64
CA SER A 125 -3.72 -10.23 -8.44
C SER A 125 -4.65 -11.39 -8.78
N PRO A 126 -5.97 -11.31 -8.56
CA PRO A 126 -6.85 -12.10 -9.40
C PRO A 126 -6.57 -11.64 -10.82
N GLU A 127 -6.10 -12.55 -11.67
CA GLU A 127 -6.08 -12.30 -13.10
C GLU A 127 -7.46 -11.79 -13.50
N PRO A 128 -7.56 -10.71 -14.30
CA PRO A 128 -8.84 -10.35 -14.86
C PRO A 128 -9.27 -11.51 -15.75
N SER A 129 -10.31 -12.23 -15.30
CA SER A 129 -11.00 -13.23 -16.10
C SER A 129 -11.32 -12.62 -17.45
N ARG A 130 -10.58 -13.05 -18.47
CA ARG A 130 -10.94 -12.79 -19.86
C ARG A 130 -12.23 -13.55 -20.10
N HIS A 131 -13.33 -12.82 -20.16
CA HIS A 131 -14.51 -13.30 -20.85
C HIS A 131 -14.11 -13.66 -22.28
N SER A 132 -14.36 -14.92 -22.63
CA SER A 132 -14.64 -15.41 -23.97
C SER A 132 -15.94 -16.19 -23.88
#